data_AF-A0A4Y2MHG2-F1
#
_entry.id   AF-A0A4Y2MHG2-F1
#
_cell.length_a   1.000
_cell.length_b   1.000
_cell.length_c   1.000
_cell.angle_alpha   90.00
_cell.angle_beta   90.00
_cell.angle_gamma   90.00
#
_symmetry.space_group_name_H-M   'P 1'
#
loop_
_entity.id
_entity.type
_entity.pdbx_description
1 polymer ?
#
loop_
_entity_poly.entity_id
_entity_poly.type
_entity_poly.pdbx_seq_one_letter_code
_entity_poly.pdbx_strand_id
1 'polypeptide(L)'
;MANAQLYPLLCTRSKLSLGNKLLIYKTLLRPVISYVSPVWGAAASTHVKKLQTLQNATARQITTATWFFRNKNIQKDLKLTPIEEFFQKLSTKYYHKLGTSTNETVKEMPVHDTRSNRTRRRPRALLHR
;
A
#
# COMPACT_ATOMS: atom_id res chain seq x y z
N MET A 1 11.83 -11.69 -4.34
CA MET A 1 12.91 -11.42 -5.31
C MET A 1 13.18 -9.91 -5.47
N ALA A 2 12.18 -9.05 -5.73
CA ALA A 2 12.39 -7.60 -5.89
C ALA A 2 13.06 -6.88 -4.69
N ASN A 3 12.73 -7.27 -3.44
CA ASN A 3 13.35 -6.66 -2.26
C ASN A 3 14.87 -6.91 -2.17
N ALA A 4 15.35 -8.08 -2.62
CA ALA A 4 16.77 -8.43 -2.52
C ALA A 4 17.63 -7.57 -3.46
N GLN A 5 17.10 -7.24 -4.65
CA GLN A 5 17.79 -6.41 -5.64
C GLN A 5 17.85 -4.93 -5.23
N LEU A 6 16.80 -4.42 -4.58
CA LEU A 6 16.75 -3.02 -4.12
C LEU A 6 17.41 -2.80 -2.76
N TYR A 7 17.67 -3.87 -2.02
CA TYR A 7 18.25 -3.81 -0.68
C TYR A 7 19.58 -3.05 -0.62
N PRO A 8 20.55 -3.24 -1.54
CA PRO A 8 21.82 -2.52 -1.49
C PRO A 8 21.66 -1.00 -1.62
N LEU A 9 20.64 -0.54 -2.37
CA LEU A 9 20.36 0.88 -2.59
C LEU A 9 19.62 1.52 -1.41
N LEU A 10 18.69 0.78 -0.81
CA LEU A 10 17.87 1.26 0.32
C LEU A 10 18.54 1.07 1.68
N CYS A 11 19.62 0.29 1.75
CA CYS A 11 20.36 0.02 2.98
C CYS A 11 20.92 1.32 3.59
N THR A 12 21.03 1.32 4.92
CA THR A 12 21.67 2.37 5.73
C THR A 12 23.07 2.72 5.20
N ARG A 13 23.83 1.72 4.74
CA ARG A 13 25.22 1.89 4.25
C ARG A 13 25.31 2.53 2.86
N SER A 14 24.21 2.69 2.13
CA SER A 14 24.27 3.32 0.80
C SER A 14 24.52 4.82 0.93
N LYS A 15 25.43 5.34 0.09
CA LYS A 15 25.82 6.77 0.05
C LYS A 15 24.76 7.69 -0.59
N LEU A 16 23.59 7.16 -0.94
CA LEU A 16 22.50 7.92 -1.54
C LEU A 16 21.89 8.89 -0.52
N SER A 17 21.48 10.06 -0.99
CA SER A 17 20.73 11.02 -0.17
C SER A 17 19.39 10.41 0.29
N LEU A 18 18.87 10.90 1.41
CA LEU A 18 17.58 10.49 1.96
C LEU A 18 16.46 10.62 0.90
N GLY A 19 16.45 11.72 0.15
CA GLY A 19 15.49 11.99 -0.91
C GLY A 19 15.54 10.96 -2.03
N ASN A 20 16.73 10.55 -2.47
CA ASN A 20 16.89 9.56 -3.53
C ASN A 20 16.45 8.16 -3.08
N LYS A 21 16.77 7.76 -1.84
CA LYS A 21 16.28 6.49 -1.28
C LYS A 21 14.74 6.49 -1.16
N LEU A 22 14.16 7.60 -0.71
CA LEU A 22 12.71 7.77 -0.63
C LEU A 22 12.05 7.74 -2.02
N LEU A 23 12.71 8.34 -3.03
CA LEU A 23 12.24 8.31 -4.41
C LEU A 23 12.19 6.87 -4.92
N ILE A 24 13.27 6.09 -4.76
CA ILE A 24 13.34 4.66 -5.12
C ILE A 24 12.22 3.87 -4.45
N TYR A 25 11.97 4.10 -3.16
CA TYR A 25 10.85 3.47 -2.46
C TYR A 25 9.51 3.80 -3.12
N LYS A 26 9.25 5.07 -3.43
CA LYS A 26 7.98 5.52 -4.00
C LYS A 26 7.77 5.03 -5.44
N THR A 27 8.84 4.91 -6.23
CA THR A 27 8.75 4.54 -7.65
C THR A 27 8.75 3.04 -7.88
N LEU A 28 9.54 2.27 -7.12
CA LEU A 28 9.70 0.83 -7.36
C LEU A 28 8.97 -0.01 -6.33
N LEU A 29 9.19 0.26 -5.03
CA LEU A 29 8.66 -0.61 -3.98
C LEU A 29 7.17 -0.36 -3.72
N ARG A 30 6.74 0.91 -3.72
CA ARG A 30 5.35 1.28 -3.46
C ARG A 30 4.36 0.69 -4.47
N PRO A 31 4.63 0.69 -5.79
CA PRO A 31 3.75 0.03 -6.75
C PRO A 31 3.72 -1.48 -6.57
N VAL A 32 4.86 -2.14 -6.33
CA VAL A 32 4.91 -3.59 -6.08
C VAL A 32 4.10 -4.00 -4.84
N ILE A 33 4.09 -3.16 -3.80
CA ILE A 33 3.24 -3.38 -2.62
C ILE A 33 1.76 -3.18 -2.96
N SER A 34 1.43 -2.23 -3.85
CA SER A 34 0.07 -1.67 -3.96
C SER A 34 -0.68 -2.02 -5.25
N TYR A 35 -0.07 -2.76 -6.17
CA TYR A 35 -0.62 -3.00 -7.52
C TYR A 35 -2.00 -3.69 -7.48
N VAL A 36 -2.24 -4.61 -6.54
CA VAL A 36 -3.55 -5.26 -6.37
C VAL A 36 -4.36 -4.68 -5.22
N SER A 37 -4.06 -3.47 -4.75
CA SER A 37 -4.74 -2.88 -3.58
C SER A 37 -6.28 -2.89 -3.65
N PRO A 38 -6.96 -2.68 -4.80
CA PRO A 38 -8.42 -2.78 -4.86
C PRO A 38 -8.94 -4.20 -4.54
N VAL A 39 -8.16 -5.24 -4.85
CA VAL A 39 -8.50 -6.64 -4.57
C VAL A 39 -8.04 -7.05 -3.17
N TRP A 40 -6.80 -6.72 -2.81
CA TRP A 40 -6.12 -7.20 -1.62
C TRP A 40 -6.37 -6.39 -0.37
N GLY A 41 -6.84 -5.14 -0.44
CA GLY A 41 -7.11 -4.45 0.82
C GLY A 41 -8.22 -5.13 1.63
N ALA A 42 -9.10 -5.92 0.98
CA ALA A 42 -10.09 -6.75 1.66
C ALA A 42 -9.52 -8.07 2.21
N ALA A 43 -8.22 -8.32 2.03
CA ALA A 43 -7.55 -9.50 2.54
C ALA A 43 -7.57 -9.56 4.08
N ALA A 44 -7.08 -10.68 4.62
CA ALA A 44 -6.95 -10.82 6.06
C ALA A 44 -6.04 -9.71 6.63
N SER A 45 -6.39 -9.19 7.80
CA SER A 45 -5.65 -8.13 8.48
C SER A 45 -4.19 -8.53 8.74
N THR A 46 -3.90 -9.82 8.87
CA THR A 46 -2.56 -10.38 9.02
C THR A 46 -1.66 -10.10 7.81
N HIS A 47 -2.17 -10.25 6.58
CA HIS A 47 -1.41 -9.97 5.36
C HIS A 47 -1.17 -8.48 5.17
N VAL A 48 -2.19 -7.65 5.43
CA VAL A 48 -2.05 -6.18 5.39
C VAL A 48 -1.03 -5.70 6.43
N LYS A 49 -1.07 -6.26 7.64
CA LYS A 49 -0.08 -5.99 8.70
C LYS A 49 1.35 -6.37 8.26
N LYS A 50 1.54 -7.51 7.59
CA LYS A 50 2.87 -7.90 7.05
C LYS A 50 3.39 -6.86 6.05
N LEU A 51 2.54 -6.37 5.15
CA LEU A 51 2.91 -5.29 4.23
C LEU A 51 3.25 -4.01 5.01
N GLN A 52 2.47 -3.65 6.03
CA GLN A 52 2.71 -2.46 6.84
C GLN A 52 4.06 -2.55 7.56
N THR A 53 4.40 -3.72 8.08
CA THR A 53 5.72 -3.99 8.69
C THR A 53 6.84 -3.82 7.67
N LEU A 54 6.65 -4.27 6.42
CA LEU A 54 7.61 -4.06 5.35
C LEU A 54 7.81 -2.57 5.05
N GLN A 55 6.73 -1.77 4.90
CA GLN A 55 6.85 -0.31 4.74
C GLN A 55 7.61 0.32 5.91
N ASN A 56 7.29 -0.07 7.15
CA ASN A 56 7.90 0.50 8.35
C ASN A 56 9.40 0.15 8.42
N ALA A 57 9.76 -1.09 8.12
CA ALA A 57 11.16 -1.53 8.07
C ALA A 57 11.95 -0.74 7.02
N THR A 58 11.40 -0.59 5.81
CA THR A 58 12.05 0.20 4.75
C THR A 58 12.17 1.68 5.12
N ALA A 59 11.12 2.28 5.70
CA ALA A 59 11.18 3.67 6.16
C ALA A 59 12.32 3.88 7.18
N ARG A 60 12.46 2.95 8.15
CA ARG A 60 13.54 3.01 9.14
C ARG A 60 14.93 2.82 8.53
N GLN A 61 15.07 1.96 7.51
CA GLN A 61 16.32 1.79 6.76
C GLN A 61 16.71 3.07 6.02
N ILE A 62 15.73 3.73 5.39
CA ILE A 62 15.93 4.98 4.66
C ILE A 62 16.39 6.10 5.59
N THR A 63 15.74 6.27 6.74
CA THR A 63 16.06 7.33 7.72
C THR A 63 17.16 6.95 8.70
N THR A 64 17.72 5.75 8.60
CA THR A 64 18.70 5.21 9.55
C THR A 64 18.26 5.37 11.02
N ALA A 65 16.96 5.19 11.28
CA ALA A 65 16.36 5.54 12.56
C ALA A 65 16.60 4.48 13.65
N THR A 66 16.96 4.93 14.84
CA THR A 66 17.13 4.07 16.03
C THR A 66 15.80 3.44 16.48
N TRP A 67 15.87 2.41 17.32
CA TRP A 67 14.71 1.61 17.76
C TRP A 67 13.69 2.40 18.60
N PHE A 68 14.14 3.47 19.26
CA PHE A 68 13.30 4.31 20.12
C PHE A 68 12.32 5.21 19.35
N PHE A 69 12.64 5.55 18.09
CA PHE A 69 11.75 6.39 17.28
C PHE A 69 10.47 5.65 16.88
N ARG A 70 9.32 6.26 17.20
CA ARG A 70 8.02 5.72 16.83
C ARG A 70 7.85 5.75 15.30
N ASN A 71 7.37 4.63 14.73
CA ASN A 71 7.10 4.50 13.29
C ASN A 71 6.18 5.62 12.75
N LYS A 72 5.20 6.06 13.56
CA LYS A 72 4.29 7.16 13.18
C LYS A 72 5.03 8.47 12.91
N ASN A 73 6.05 8.79 13.70
CA ASN A 73 6.84 10.02 13.54
C ASN A 73 7.66 9.93 12.26
N ILE A 74 8.35 8.80 12.04
CA ILE A 74 9.15 8.55 10.84
C ILE A 74 8.29 8.66 9.57
N GLN A 75 7.09 8.08 9.59
CA GLN A 75 6.15 8.18 8.48
C GLN A 75 5.70 9.63 8.23
N LYS A 76 5.39 10.37 9.29
CA LYS A 76 4.99 11.78 9.20
C LYS A 76 6.11 12.63 8.58
N ASP A 77 7.35 12.43 9.03
CA ASP A 77 8.53 13.15 8.53
C ASP A 77 8.80 12.83 7.06
N LEU A 78 8.66 11.55 6.66
CA LEU A 78 8.79 11.11 5.27
C LEU A 78 7.57 11.41 4.39
N LYS A 79 6.50 11.98 4.97
CA LYS A 79 5.20 12.20 4.31
C LYS A 79 4.66 10.92 3.65
N LEU A 80 4.78 9.78 4.34
CA LEU A 80 4.31 8.48 3.87
C LEU A 80 2.96 8.16 4.51
N THR A 81 1.95 7.90 3.67
CA THR A 81 0.68 7.36 4.13
C THR A 81 0.84 5.88 4.53
N PRO A 82 0.22 5.44 5.63
CA PRO A 82 0.06 4.02 5.96
C PRO A 82 -0.47 3.23 4.76
N ILE A 83 -0.14 1.94 4.70
CA ILE A 83 -0.57 1.06 3.59
C ILE A 83 -2.09 0.94 3.57
N GLU A 84 -2.73 0.81 4.72
CA GLU A 84 -4.19 0.62 4.80
C GLU A 84 -4.94 1.83 4.21
N GLU A 85 -4.59 3.04 4.65
CA GLU A 85 -5.14 4.29 4.10
C GLU A 85 -4.84 4.46 2.60
N PHE A 86 -3.63 4.09 2.18
CA PHE A 86 -3.25 4.16 0.77
C PHE A 86 -4.06 3.19 -0.09
N PHE A 87 -4.31 1.98 0.41
CA PHE A 87 -5.12 0.98 -0.27
C PHE A 87 -6.57 1.42 -0.37
N GLN A 88 -7.13 2.00 0.69
CA GLN A 88 -8.46 2.60 0.66
C GLN A 88 -8.54 3.71 -0.40
N LYS A 89 -7.54 4.60 -0.46
CA LYS A 89 -7.48 5.67 -1.47
C LYS A 89 -7.37 5.14 -2.91
N LEU A 90 -6.59 4.09 -3.14
CA LEU A 90 -6.48 3.46 -4.46
C LEU A 90 -7.76 2.72 -4.85
N SER A 91 -8.36 2.01 -3.90
CA SER A 91 -9.60 1.26 -4.08
C SER A 91 -10.78 2.19 -4.41
N THR A 92 -10.96 3.28 -3.64
CA THR A 92 -11.98 4.30 -3.90
C THR A 92 -11.82 4.90 -5.30
N LYS A 93 -10.60 5.30 -5.68
CA LYS A 93 -10.31 5.83 -7.04
C LYS A 93 -10.61 4.81 -8.13
N TYR A 94 -10.25 3.54 -7.92
CA TYR A 94 -10.50 2.46 -8.87
C TYR A 94 -12.00 2.23 -9.08
N TYR A 95 -12.77 2.07 -8.00
CA TYR A 95 -14.21 1.83 -8.10
C TYR A 95 -14.99 3.03 -8.61
N HIS A 96 -14.58 4.26 -8.27
CA HIS A 96 -15.13 5.47 -8.89
C HIS A 96 -14.92 5.44 -10.40
N LYS A 97 -13.70 5.14 -10.87
CA LYS A 97 -13.39 5.06 -12.30
C LYS A 97 -14.19 3.96 -13.02
N LEU A 98 -14.42 2.83 -12.36
CA LEU A 98 -15.28 1.77 -12.90
C LEU A 98 -16.73 2.27 -13.08
N GLY A 99 -17.27 2.98 -12.09
CA GLY A 99 -18.63 3.52 -12.16
C GLY A 99 -18.82 4.59 -13.25
N THR A 100 -17.80 5.40 -13.51
CA THR A 100 -17.83 6.44 -14.56
C THR A 100 -17.43 5.93 -15.96
N SER A 101 -17.11 4.65 -16.11
CA SER A 101 -16.57 4.13 -17.36
C SER A 101 -17.64 4.03 -18.45
N THR A 102 -17.25 4.31 -19.70
CA THR A 102 -18.14 4.23 -20.87
C THR A 102 -18.29 2.81 -21.41
N ASN A 103 -17.40 1.90 -21.02
CA ASN A 103 -17.36 0.52 -21.49
C ASN A 103 -18.59 -0.28 -21.01
N GLU A 104 -19.33 -0.84 -21.95
CA GLU A 104 -20.57 -1.59 -21.72
C GLU A 104 -20.34 -2.83 -20.86
N THR A 105 -19.28 -3.60 -21.13
CA THR A 105 -18.93 -4.81 -20.37
C THR A 105 -18.67 -4.51 -18.89
N VAL A 106 -18.14 -3.33 -18.58
CA VAL A 106 -17.90 -2.89 -17.19
C VAL A 106 -19.20 -2.48 -16.50
N LYS A 107 -20.17 -1.91 -17.24
CA LYS A 107 -21.49 -1.55 -16.72
C LYS A 107 -22.35 -2.77 -16.44
N GLU A 108 -22.22 -3.80 -17.26
CA GLU A 108 -22.91 -5.09 -17.09
C GLU A 108 -22.37 -5.90 -15.91
N MET A 109 -21.20 -5.55 -15.36
CA MET A 109 -20.65 -6.25 -14.20
C MET A 109 -21.60 -6.14 -13.00
N PRO A 110 -21.94 -7.27 -12.35
CA PRO A 110 -22.87 -7.27 -11.24
C PRO A 110 -22.32 -6.43 -10.07
N VAL A 111 -23.13 -5.47 -9.61
CA VAL A 111 -22.83 -4.69 -8.41
C VAL A 111 -23.00 -5.61 -7.20
N HIS A 112 -21.88 -6.01 -6.59
CA HIS A 112 -21.92 -6.80 -5.37
C HIS A 112 -22.26 -5.94 -4.15
N ASP A 113 -23.18 -6.42 -3.32
CA ASP A 113 -23.50 -5.84 -2.02
C ASP A 113 -22.30 -5.98 -1.06
N THR A 114 -21.88 -4.84 -0.50
CA THR A 114 -20.73 -4.72 0.40
C THR A 114 -21.08 -5.05 1.85
N ARG A 115 -22.38 -5.06 2.19
CA ARG A 115 -22.90 -5.32 3.54
C ARG A 115 -23.41 -6.75 3.74
N SER A 116 -23.51 -7.54 2.66
CA SER A 116 -23.95 -8.93 2.71
C SER A 116 -23.04 -9.74 3.64
N ASN A 117 -23.61 -10.18 4.77
CA ASN A 117 -22.95 -10.95 5.83
C ASN A 117 -22.59 -12.35 5.32
N ARG A 118 -21.50 -12.47 4.57
CA ARG A 118 -21.02 -13.73 4.02
C ARG A 118 -19.65 -14.06 4.57
N THR A 119 -19.42 -15.35 4.79
CA THR A 119 -18.16 -15.98 5.24
C THR A 119 -16.93 -15.68 4.36
N ARG A 120 -17.06 -14.91 3.28
CA ARG A 120 -15.99 -14.55 2.33
C ARG A 120 -15.92 -13.04 2.15
N ARG A 121 -14.75 -12.45 2.46
CA ARG A 121 -14.47 -11.03 2.25
C ARG A 121 -14.42 -10.72 0.75
N ARG A 122 -15.00 -9.58 0.36
CA ARG A 122 -15.03 -9.11 -1.03
C ARG A 122 -14.17 -7.85 -1.20
N PRO A 123 -13.52 -7.64 -2.35
CA PRO A 123 -12.70 -6.46 -2.66
C PRO A 123 -13.30 -5.11 -2.26
N ARG A 124 -14.60 -4.88 -2.52
CA ARG A 124 -15.33 -3.64 -2.18
C ARG A 124 -15.59 -3.43 -0.68
N ALA A 125 -15.43 -4.45 0.17
CA ALA A 125 -15.66 -4.31 1.61
C ALA A 125 -14.70 -3.30 2.28
N LEU A 126 -13.55 -3.06 1.64
CA LEU A 126 -12.59 -2.03 2.04
C LEU A 126 -13.16 -0.61 2.16
N LEU A 127 -14.16 -0.28 1.34
CA LEU A 127 -14.71 1.08 1.28
C LEU A 127 -15.53 1.43 2.52
N HIS A 128 -15.91 0.41 3.30
CA HIS A 128 -16.79 0.54 4.47
C HIS A 128 -16.09 0.12 5.77
N ARG A 129 -14.77 0.06 5.76
CA ARG A 129 -13.92 -0.40 6.87
C ARG A 129 -13.24 0.79 7.53
#